data_AF-A0A397ZKW4-F1
#
_entry.id   AF-A0A397ZKW4-F1
#
_cell.length_a   1.000
_cell.length_b   1.000
_cell.length_c   1.000
_cell.angle_alpha   90.00
_cell.angle_beta   90.00
_cell.angle_gamma   90.00
#
_symmetry.space_group_name_H-M   'P 1'
#
loop_
_entity.id
_entity.type
_entity.pdbx_description
1 polymer ?
#
loop_
_entity_poly.entity_id
_entity_poly.type
_entity_poly.pdbx_seq_one_letter_code
_entity_poly.pdbx_strand_id
1 'polypeptide(L)'
;MFSWYPDQENISTCFQLSYLVETGRTYFTWLGTIPTITIMDPELIKEVFNKVYDFQKPHTFPLGNVIAKGLANYDGEKWAKHRKIINPAFHLEKIKNMVPAFHQSCSEVVGKWDKIVSEKGSSCEVDVWPGLVSMTADVISRTAFGSSYKEGQRIFELPAELAQLIILAVLKAFIPGYLYLPTKGNRRIKAAAREIQVILRGIVNKRLRAREAGEAPSDDLLGILLESNLGQAKGNEMSTEDVMEECKLFYFAGQLVKYFAGQHLSFYIKYLY
;
A
#
# COMPACT_ATOMS: atom_id res chain seq x y z
N MET A 1 19.82 10.46 24.66
CA MET A 1 18.53 11.09 24.98
C MET A 1 17.78 11.36 23.68
N PHE A 2 17.15 10.33 23.10
CA PHE A 2 16.12 10.43 22.07
C PHE A 2 15.22 9.21 22.24
N SER A 3 14.27 9.32 23.17
CA SER A 3 13.13 8.41 23.27
C SER A 3 12.04 8.95 22.34
N TRP A 4 11.91 8.34 21.17
CA TRP A 4 10.77 8.51 20.29
C TRP A 4 10.35 7.14 19.80
N TYR A 5 9.71 6.35 20.67
CA TYR A 5 8.74 5.31 20.33
C TYR A 5 7.94 5.03 21.61
N PRO A 6 6.61 5.17 21.63
CA PRO A 6 5.85 4.65 22.76
C PRO A 6 5.89 3.13 22.70
N ASP A 7 6.24 2.50 23.83
CA ASP A 7 6.26 1.05 24.10
C ASP A 7 4.91 0.31 23.92
N GLN A 8 3.97 0.85 23.13
CA GLN A 8 2.63 0.29 22.94
C GLN A 8 2.50 -0.70 21.77
N GLU A 9 3.42 -0.71 20.80
CA GLU A 9 3.50 -1.79 19.80
C GLU A 9 3.89 -3.15 20.44
N ASN A 10 4.51 -3.12 21.62
CA ASN A 10 4.89 -4.34 22.34
C ASN A 10 3.71 -5.03 23.02
N ILE A 11 2.65 -4.32 23.42
CA ILE A 11 1.63 -4.93 24.29
C ILE A 11 0.74 -5.91 23.53
N SER A 12 0.28 -5.56 22.32
CA SER A 12 -0.61 -6.42 21.52
C SER A 12 0.13 -7.62 20.94
N THR A 13 1.37 -7.41 20.49
CA THR A 13 2.27 -8.46 20.00
C THR A 13 2.67 -9.43 21.13
N CYS A 14 2.99 -8.91 22.32
CA CYS A 14 3.23 -9.74 23.51
C CYS A 14 1.98 -10.51 23.95
N PHE A 15 0.78 -9.94 23.83
CA PHE A 15 -0.47 -10.61 24.23
C PHE A 15 -0.81 -11.79 23.32
N GLN A 16 -0.58 -11.66 22.00
CA GLN A 16 -0.75 -12.78 21.07
C GLN A 16 0.32 -13.85 21.31
N LEU A 17 1.59 -13.45 21.50
CA LEU A 17 2.70 -14.37 21.79
C LEU A 17 2.54 -15.12 23.11
N SER A 18 1.99 -14.48 24.16
CA SER A 18 1.71 -15.17 25.43
C SER A 18 0.58 -16.20 25.28
N TYR A 19 -0.50 -15.85 24.57
CA TYR A 19 -1.60 -16.77 24.30
C TYR A 19 -1.15 -17.97 23.46
N LEU A 20 -0.26 -17.74 22.49
CA LEU A 20 0.33 -18.77 21.65
C LEU A 20 1.10 -19.82 22.45
N VAL A 21 1.88 -19.36 23.44
CA VAL A 21 2.65 -20.24 24.34
C VAL A 21 1.72 -21.03 25.27
N GLU A 22 0.61 -20.44 25.71
CA GLU A 22 -0.31 -21.05 26.67
C GLU A 22 -1.37 -21.98 26.06
N THR A 23 -1.90 -21.65 24.88
CA THR A 23 -3.11 -22.30 24.31
C THR A 23 -2.86 -23.15 23.07
N GLY A 24 -1.66 -23.07 22.48
CA GLY A 24 -1.24 -23.90 21.35
C GLY A 24 -1.46 -23.27 19.97
N ARG A 25 -1.52 -24.11 18.92
CA ARG A 25 -1.43 -23.65 17.52
C ARG A 25 -2.71 -23.05 16.92
N THR A 26 -3.85 -23.24 17.59
CA THR A 26 -5.13 -22.67 17.22
C THR A 26 -5.82 -22.17 18.48
N TYR A 27 -6.24 -20.91 18.50
CA TYR A 27 -6.79 -20.29 19.69
C TYR A 27 -7.86 -19.26 19.36
N PHE A 28 -8.73 -19.01 20.34
CA PHE A 28 -9.86 -18.09 20.23
C PHE A 28 -9.56 -16.80 20.98
N THR A 29 -9.82 -15.66 20.35
CA THR A 29 -9.64 -14.33 20.92
C THR A 29 -10.78 -13.39 20.54
N TRP A 30 -10.83 -12.22 21.19
CA TRP A 30 -11.75 -11.14 20.85
C TRP A 30 -10.97 -9.96 20.29
N LEU A 31 -11.30 -9.55 19.06
CA LEU A 31 -10.88 -8.27 18.48
C LEU A 31 -11.99 -7.24 18.69
N GLY A 32 -11.94 -6.54 19.83
CA GLY A 32 -13.06 -5.70 20.27
C GLY A 32 -14.31 -6.53 20.49
N THR A 33 -15.38 -6.25 19.75
CA THR A 33 -16.65 -7.01 19.82
C THR A 33 -16.70 -8.20 18.86
N ILE A 34 -15.60 -8.49 18.14
CA ILE A 34 -15.58 -9.48 17.07
C ILE A 34 -14.83 -10.74 17.55
N PRO A 35 -15.51 -11.90 17.66
CA PRO A 35 -14.85 -13.15 17.99
C PRO A 35 -13.94 -13.58 16.83
N THR A 36 -12.70 -13.95 17.13
CA THR A 36 -11.68 -14.29 16.14
C THR A 36 -11.00 -15.59 16.51
N ILE A 37 -10.95 -16.52 15.56
CA ILE A 37 -10.17 -17.75 15.69
C ILE A 37 -8.86 -17.53 14.91
N THR A 38 -7.74 -17.63 15.62
CA THR A 38 -6.42 -17.60 15.01
C THR A 38 -5.98 -19.02 14.74
N ILE A 39 -5.69 -19.32 13.47
CA ILE A 39 -5.23 -20.62 12.99
C ILE A 39 -3.78 -20.46 12.54
N MET A 40 -2.88 -21.30 13.03
CA MET A 40 -1.49 -21.37 12.56
C MET A 40 -1.12 -22.72 11.97
N ASP A 41 -2.06 -23.66 11.92
CA ASP A 41 -1.84 -24.93 11.25
C ASP A 41 -1.80 -24.71 9.72
N PRO A 42 -0.71 -25.07 9.01
CA PRO A 42 -0.58 -24.83 7.58
C PRO A 42 -1.65 -25.52 6.73
N GLU A 43 -2.15 -26.70 7.14
CA GLU A 43 -3.18 -27.42 6.39
C GLU A 43 -4.53 -26.72 6.50
N LEU A 44 -4.87 -26.26 7.71
CA LEU A 44 -6.09 -25.47 7.95
C LEU A 44 -6.01 -24.10 7.29
N ILE A 45 -4.85 -23.43 7.32
CA ILE A 45 -4.63 -22.19 6.58
C ILE A 45 -4.89 -22.44 5.09
N LYS A 46 -4.27 -23.47 4.51
CA LYS A 46 -4.47 -23.82 3.10
C LYS A 46 -5.94 -24.10 2.78
N GLU A 47 -6.66 -24.78 3.66
CA GLU A 47 -8.08 -25.03 3.50
C GLU A 47 -8.90 -23.74 3.46
N VAL A 48 -8.70 -22.83 4.43
CA VAL A 48 -9.37 -21.53 4.50
C VAL A 48 -9.10 -20.70 3.24
N PHE A 49 -7.85 -20.65 2.78
CA PHE A 49 -7.47 -19.90 1.58
C PHE A 49 -8.00 -20.51 0.27
N ASN A 50 -8.33 -21.81 0.24
CA ASN A 50 -8.94 -22.45 -0.94
C ASN A 50 -10.46 -22.28 -0.98
N LYS A 51 -11.11 -22.12 0.17
CA LYS A 51 -12.57 -21.99 0.31
C LYS A 51 -13.01 -20.52 0.38
N VAL A 52 -12.61 -19.73 -0.61
CA VAL A 52 -12.81 -18.26 -0.66
C VAL A 52 -14.29 -17.82 -0.63
N TYR A 53 -15.22 -18.71 -1.03
CA TYR A 53 -16.66 -18.46 -0.96
C TYR A 53 -17.26 -18.75 0.42
N ASP A 54 -16.65 -19.67 1.17
CA ASP A 54 -17.09 -20.04 2.52
C ASP A 54 -16.49 -19.10 3.57
N PHE A 55 -15.23 -18.69 3.34
CA PHE A 55 -14.49 -17.77 4.20
C PHE A 55 -14.30 -16.42 3.51
N GLN A 56 -15.27 -15.52 3.72
CA GLN A 56 -15.17 -14.15 3.24
C GLN A 56 -14.11 -13.36 3.99
N LYS A 57 -13.55 -12.33 3.34
CA LYS A 57 -12.57 -11.47 3.99
C LYS A 57 -13.19 -10.75 5.19
N PRO A 58 -12.49 -10.68 6.33
CA PRO A 58 -12.97 -9.93 7.47
C PRO A 58 -12.96 -8.42 7.15
N HIS A 59 -14.14 -7.83 6.92
CA HIS A 59 -14.33 -6.38 6.74
C HIS A 59 -14.28 -5.60 8.05
N THR A 60 -13.52 -6.10 9.03
CA THR A 60 -13.59 -5.73 10.45
C THR A 60 -13.04 -4.33 10.75
N PHE A 61 -12.32 -3.71 9.82
CA PHE A 61 -11.75 -2.38 9.98
C PHE A 61 -12.21 -1.43 8.85
N PRO A 62 -13.13 -0.49 9.13
CA PRO A 62 -13.64 0.45 8.12
C PRO A 62 -12.57 1.37 7.51
N LEU A 63 -11.39 1.46 8.14
CA LEU A 63 -10.25 2.25 7.65
C LEU A 63 -9.81 1.81 6.26
N GLY A 64 -9.74 0.51 5.98
CA GLY A 64 -9.35 0.00 4.66
C GLY A 64 -10.19 0.62 3.54
N ASN A 65 -11.52 0.65 3.74
CA ASN A 65 -12.47 1.26 2.81
C ASN A 65 -12.37 2.78 2.70
N VAL A 66 -11.89 3.48 3.74
CA VAL A 66 -11.69 4.94 3.71
C VAL A 66 -10.47 5.31 2.87
N ILE A 67 -9.52 4.39 2.72
CA ILE A 67 -8.19 4.63 2.16
C ILE A 67 -8.11 4.13 0.72
N ALA A 68 -8.48 2.86 0.52
CA ALA A 68 -8.55 2.25 -0.78
C ALA A 68 -9.53 1.07 -0.70
N LYS A 69 -10.68 1.18 -1.35
CA LYS A 69 -11.63 0.08 -1.41
C LYS A 69 -11.02 -1.07 -2.20
N GLY A 70 -10.79 -0.85 -3.50
CA GLY A 70 -9.99 -1.69 -4.41
C GLY A 70 -10.17 -3.21 -4.31
N LEU A 71 -9.32 -3.95 -5.04
CA LEU A 71 -9.35 -5.41 -5.09
C LEU A 71 -9.18 -6.09 -3.72
N ALA A 72 -8.45 -5.44 -2.80
CA ALA A 72 -8.20 -5.98 -1.46
C ALA A 72 -9.51 -6.16 -0.67
N ASN A 73 -10.48 -5.25 -0.79
CA ASN A 73 -11.75 -5.31 -0.04
C ASN A 73 -12.94 -5.80 -0.87
N TYR A 74 -12.74 -6.26 -2.11
CA TYR A 74 -13.79 -6.93 -2.88
C TYR A 74 -13.81 -8.44 -2.61
N ASP A 75 -15.00 -9.02 -2.66
CA ASP A 75 -15.26 -10.46 -2.59
C ASP A 75 -16.08 -10.92 -3.81
N GLY A 76 -16.18 -12.24 -3.98
CA GLY A 76 -17.05 -12.88 -4.97
C GLY A 76 -16.79 -12.45 -6.42
N GLU A 77 -17.87 -12.24 -7.18
CA GLU A 77 -17.80 -11.90 -8.61
C GLU A 77 -17.07 -10.58 -8.88
N LYS A 78 -17.26 -9.57 -8.02
CA LYS A 78 -16.58 -8.27 -8.20
C LYS A 78 -15.07 -8.43 -8.07
N TRP A 79 -14.61 -9.20 -7.07
CA TRP A 79 -13.19 -9.51 -6.93
C TRP A 79 -12.65 -10.28 -8.14
N ALA A 80 -13.36 -11.33 -8.58
CA ALA A 80 -12.94 -12.14 -9.72
C ALA A 80 -12.81 -11.31 -11.00
N LYS A 81 -13.80 -10.43 -11.25
CA LYS A 81 -13.81 -9.48 -12.37
C LYS A 81 -12.60 -8.54 -12.32
N HIS A 82 -12.40 -7.85 -11.20
CA HIS A 82 -11.30 -6.88 -11.08
C HIS A 82 -9.94 -7.56 -11.19
N ARG A 83 -9.74 -8.70 -10.53
CA ARG A 83 -8.50 -9.48 -10.60
C ARG A 83 -8.18 -9.89 -12.04
N LYS A 84 -9.18 -10.35 -12.80
CA LYS A 84 -9.01 -10.72 -14.21
C LYS A 84 -8.52 -9.55 -15.06
N ILE A 85 -9.03 -8.34 -14.83
CA ILE A 85 -8.65 -7.14 -15.60
C ILE A 85 -7.27 -6.62 -15.18
N ILE A 86 -6.91 -6.76 -13.91
CA ILE A 86 -5.65 -6.24 -13.34
C ILE A 86 -4.46 -7.18 -13.64
N ASN A 87 -4.65 -8.50 -13.57
CA ASN A 87 -3.57 -9.49 -13.69
C ASN A 87 -2.63 -9.31 -14.89
N PRO A 88 -3.09 -8.94 -16.10
CA PRO A 88 -2.21 -8.72 -17.26
C PRO A 88 -1.09 -7.70 -16.99
N ALA A 89 -1.34 -6.72 -16.14
CA ALA A 89 -0.35 -5.69 -15.81
C ALA A 89 0.81 -6.21 -14.95
N PHE A 90 0.66 -7.40 -14.37
CA PHE A 90 1.67 -8.09 -13.57
C PHE A 90 2.27 -9.32 -14.30
N HIS A 91 2.04 -9.45 -15.61
CA HIS A 91 2.75 -10.43 -16.41
C HIS A 91 4.23 -10.05 -16.58
N LEU A 92 5.10 -11.06 -16.69
CA LEU A 92 6.55 -10.87 -16.75
C LEU A 92 6.98 -9.90 -17.86
N GLU A 93 6.33 -9.94 -19.03
CA GLU A 93 6.61 -9.04 -20.15
C GLU A 93 6.35 -7.58 -19.80
N LYS A 94 5.24 -7.31 -19.09
CA LYS A 94 4.89 -5.96 -18.64
C LYS A 94 5.79 -5.49 -17.49
N ILE A 95 6.17 -6.39 -16.58
CA ILE A 95 7.14 -6.07 -15.51
C ILE A 95 8.51 -5.69 -16.08
N LYS A 96 8.96 -6.33 -17.18
CA LYS A 96 10.22 -5.97 -17.84
C LYS A 96 10.23 -4.52 -18.33
N ASN A 97 9.09 -3.99 -18.76
CA ASN A 97 8.96 -2.58 -19.19
C ASN A 97 9.16 -1.59 -18.03
N MET A 98 9.04 -2.03 -16.77
CA MET A 98 9.24 -1.21 -15.57
C MET A 98 10.71 -1.12 -15.14
N VAL A 99 11.59 -2.00 -15.63
CA VAL A 99 13.01 -2.06 -15.24
C VAL A 99 13.77 -0.73 -15.50
N PRO A 100 13.59 -0.03 -16.63
CA PRO A 100 14.24 1.25 -16.86
C PRO A 100 13.87 2.30 -15.79
N ALA A 101 12.62 2.30 -15.32
CA ALA A 101 12.18 3.19 -14.25
C ALA A 101 12.88 2.84 -12.92
N PHE A 102 13.04 1.55 -12.59
CA PHE A 102 13.80 1.12 -11.42
C PHE A 102 15.24 1.59 -11.50
N HIS A 103 15.91 1.35 -12.64
CA HIS A 103 17.29 1.75 -12.86
C HIS A 103 17.46 3.26 -12.67
N GLN A 104 16.61 4.05 -13.32
CA GLN A 104 16.67 5.51 -13.24
C GLN A 104 16.49 6.03 -11.81
N SER A 105 15.50 5.52 -11.06
CA SER A 105 15.29 5.90 -9.65
C SER A 105 16.49 5.53 -8.77
N CYS A 106 17.10 4.36 -8.98
CA CYS A 106 18.32 3.95 -8.28
C CYS A 106 19.50 4.88 -8.59
N SER A 107 19.77 5.13 -9.88
CA SER A 107 20.87 5.99 -10.32
C SER A 107 20.77 7.41 -9.75
N GLU A 108 19.57 7.97 -9.67
CA GLU A 108 19.36 9.31 -9.11
C GLU A 108 19.66 9.37 -7.61
N VAL A 109 19.40 8.30 -6.85
CA VAL A 109 19.70 8.25 -5.41
C VAL A 109 21.18 7.99 -5.17
N VAL A 110 21.80 7.07 -5.92
CA VAL A 110 23.25 6.82 -5.85
C VAL A 110 24.02 8.10 -6.20
N GLY A 111 23.63 8.80 -7.27
CA GLY A 111 24.29 10.06 -7.65
C GLY A 111 24.17 11.17 -6.58
N LYS A 112 23.10 11.18 -5.77
CA LYS A 112 22.99 12.09 -4.62
C LYS A 112 23.99 11.71 -3.52
N TRP A 113 24.16 10.42 -3.25
CA TRP A 113 25.13 9.94 -2.27
C TRP A 113 26.57 10.23 -2.73
N ASP A 114 26.89 9.97 -4.00
CA ASP A 114 28.20 10.27 -4.59
C ASP A 114 28.54 11.76 -4.45
N LYS A 115 27.55 12.64 -4.65
CA LYS A 115 27.72 14.08 -4.47
C LYS A 115 28.02 14.45 -3.01
N ILE A 116 27.30 13.86 -2.06
CA ILE A 116 27.54 14.09 -0.61
C ILE A 116 28.96 13.66 -0.22
N VAL A 117 29.43 12.52 -0.73
CA VAL A 117 30.79 12.01 -0.47
C VAL A 117 31.83 12.92 -1.11
N SER A 118 31.61 13.34 -2.37
CA SER A 118 32.53 14.19 -3.11
C SER A 118 32.70 15.59 -2.48
N GLU A 119 31.62 16.17 -1.96
CA GLU A 119 31.65 17.49 -1.30
C GLU A 119 32.40 17.48 0.03
N LYS A 120 32.46 16.34 0.73
CA LYS A 120 33.15 16.21 2.03
C LYS A 120 34.62 15.81 1.93
N GLY A 121 35.10 15.42 0.74
CA GLY A 121 36.52 15.18 0.46
C GLY A 121 37.17 14.00 1.19
N SER A 122 36.39 13.16 1.88
CA SER A 122 36.87 11.99 2.64
C SER A 122 35.78 10.91 2.72
N SER A 123 36.13 9.72 3.24
CA SER A 123 35.15 8.71 3.61
C SER A 123 34.17 9.29 4.63
N CYS A 124 32.90 9.43 4.27
CA CYS A 124 31.87 9.94 5.17
C CYS A 124 30.75 8.91 5.37
N GLU A 125 30.19 8.89 6.57
CA GLU A 125 28.99 8.12 6.87
C GLU A 125 27.77 8.84 6.27
N VAL A 126 26.93 8.08 5.57
CA VAL A 126 25.73 8.59 4.90
C VAL A 126 24.53 7.81 5.41
N ASP A 127 23.53 8.51 5.93
CA ASP A 127 22.23 7.91 6.20
C ASP A 127 21.51 7.60 4.89
N VAL A 128 21.47 6.31 4.53
CA VAL A 128 20.83 5.82 3.30
C VAL A 128 19.31 5.73 3.40
N TRP A 129 18.75 5.77 4.61
CA TRP A 129 17.32 5.50 4.84
C TRP A 129 16.40 6.50 4.13
N PRO A 130 16.60 7.83 4.22
CA PRO A 130 15.82 8.80 3.45
C PRO A 130 15.92 8.58 1.93
N GLY A 131 17.11 8.16 1.45
CA GLY A 131 17.35 7.83 0.04
C GLY A 131 16.53 6.64 -0.43
N LEU A 132 16.54 5.53 0.32
CA LEU A 132 15.74 4.32 0.03
C LEU A 132 14.24 4.60 0.06
N VAL A 133 13.80 5.41 1.03
CA VAL A 133 12.41 5.85 1.16
C VAL A 133 11.99 6.66 -0.07
N SER A 134 12.81 7.62 -0.50
CA SER A 134 12.54 8.43 -1.70
C SER A 134 12.62 7.59 -2.98
N MET A 135 13.57 6.66 -3.08
CA MET A 135 13.75 5.78 -4.24
C MET A 135 12.50 4.93 -4.47
N THR A 136 12.00 4.27 -3.43
CA THR A 136 10.83 3.39 -3.53
C THR A 136 9.58 4.17 -3.95
N ALA A 137 9.42 5.39 -3.43
CA ALA A 137 8.34 6.28 -3.82
C ALA A 137 8.44 6.68 -5.31
N ASP A 138 9.64 7.02 -5.78
CA ASP A 138 9.89 7.35 -7.19
C ASP A 138 9.65 6.16 -8.13
N VAL A 139 10.10 4.97 -7.72
CA VAL A 139 9.84 3.73 -8.42
C VAL A 139 8.34 3.52 -8.62
N ILE A 140 7.55 3.57 -7.55
CA ILE A 140 6.09 3.41 -7.63
C ILE A 140 5.47 4.51 -8.49
N SER A 141 5.94 5.76 -8.39
CA SER A 141 5.45 6.88 -9.22
C SER A 141 5.57 6.57 -10.71
N ARG A 142 6.77 6.15 -11.11
CA ARG A 142 7.13 5.96 -12.52
C ARG A 142 6.45 4.73 -13.10
N THR A 143 6.42 3.63 -12.34
CA THR A 143 5.87 2.38 -12.84
C THR A 143 4.35 2.30 -12.76
N ALA A 144 3.74 2.97 -11.77
CA ALA A 144 2.29 2.96 -11.64
C ALA A 144 1.61 4.02 -12.53
N PHE A 145 2.21 5.21 -12.67
CA PHE A 145 1.56 6.36 -13.29
C PHE A 145 2.37 7.05 -14.39
N GLY A 146 3.60 6.62 -14.65
CA GLY A 146 4.49 7.26 -15.63
C GLY A 146 4.99 8.64 -15.21
N SER A 147 4.79 9.04 -13.96
CA SER A 147 5.21 10.35 -13.41
C SER A 147 6.43 10.21 -12.52
N SER A 148 7.21 11.27 -12.35
CA SER A 148 8.30 11.30 -11.37
C SER A 148 7.80 11.54 -9.94
N TYR A 149 8.58 11.15 -8.93
CA TYR A 149 8.32 11.47 -7.53
C TYR A 149 8.11 12.97 -7.30
N LYS A 150 8.85 13.82 -8.02
CA LYS A 150 8.74 15.28 -7.90
C LYS A 150 7.39 15.80 -8.40
N GLU A 151 6.85 15.21 -9.46
CA GLU A 151 5.54 15.57 -10.01
C GLU A 151 4.38 15.06 -9.12
N GLY A 152 4.61 13.96 -8.40
CA GLY A 152 3.62 13.33 -7.53
C GLY A 152 3.82 13.53 -6.03
N GLN A 153 4.80 14.34 -5.60
CA GLN A 153 5.33 14.39 -4.21
C GLN A 153 4.21 14.44 -3.15
N ARG A 154 3.15 15.18 -3.43
CA ARG A 154 2.01 15.32 -2.53
C ARG A 154 1.23 14.02 -2.32
N ILE A 155 1.10 13.19 -3.36
CA ILE A 155 0.53 11.83 -3.27
C ILE A 155 1.41 10.93 -2.40
N PHE A 156 2.69 11.24 -2.22
CA PHE A 156 3.64 10.43 -1.43
C PHE A 156 3.72 10.76 0.04
N GLU A 157 3.55 12.03 0.40
CA GLU A 157 3.56 12.48 1.79
C GLU A 157 2.26 12.12 2.53
N LEU A 158 1.11 12.17 1.84
CA LEU A 158 -0.18 11.90 2.48
C LEU A 158 -0.33 10.46 3.00
N PRO A 159 0.14 9.43 2.30
CA PRO A 159 0.01 8.03 2.74
C PRO A 159 0.93 7.67 3.89
N ALA A 160 2.07 8.36 4.02
CA ALA A 160 2.95 8.30 5.20
C ALA A 160 2.23 8.80 6.46
N GLU A 161 1.62 9.98 6.37
CA GLU A 161 0.82 10.57 7.43
C GLU A 161 -0.42 9.72 7.76
N LEU A 162 -1.09 9.20 6.71
CA LEU A 162 -2.22 8.31 6.87
C LEU A 162 -1.82 7.03 7.60
N ALA A 163 -0.71 6.38 7.24
CA ALA A 163 -0.25 5.16 7.90
C ALA A 163 -0.15 5.33 9.42
N GLN A 164 0.44 6.42 9.90
CA GLN A 164 0.53 6.71 11.33
C GLN A 164 -0.85 6.93 11.97
N LEU A 165 -1.71 7.72 11.32
CA LEU A 165 -3.07 7.97 11.82
C LEU A 165 -3.94 6.70 11.81
N ILE A 166 -3.69 5.79 10.87
CA ILE A 166 -4.36 4.50 10.76
C ILE A 166 -3.97 3.59 11.90
N ILE A 167 -2.68 3.45 12.19
CA ILE A 167 -2.20 2.63 13.32
C ILE A 167 -2.89 3.10 14.61
N LEU A 168 -2.91 4.41 14.85
CA LEU A 168 -3.59 4.99 16.01
C LEU A 168 -5.12 4.78 16.00
N ALA A 169 -5.74 4.67 14.83
CA ALA A 169 -7.17 4.40 14.69
C ALA A 169 -7.50 2.91 14.80
N VAL A 170 -6.63 2.01 14.35
CA VAL A 170 -6.72 0.55 14.54
C VAL A 170 -6.64 0.22 16.03
N LEU A 171 -5.74 0.86 16.77
CA LEU A 171 -5.70 0.74 18.23
C LEU A 171 -7.01 1.15 18.91
N LYS A 172 -7.87 1.93 18.25
CA LYS A 172 -9.18 2.39 18.77
C LYS A 172 -10.35 1.69 18.09
N ALA A 173 -10.09 0.69 17.26
CA ALA A 173 -11.12 -0.04 16.53
C ALA A 173 -12.04 -0.86 17.43
N PHE A 174 -11.62 -1.15 18.68
CA PHE A 174 -12.48 -1.77 19.68
C PHE A 174 -13.63 -0.87 20.14
N ILE A 175 -13.61 0.44 19.82
CA ILE A 175 -14.71 1.37 20.05
C ILE A 175 -15.56 1.43 18.78
N PRO A 176 -16.76 0.83 18.76
CA PRO A 176 -17.62 0.85 17.58
C PRO A 176 -17.92 2.28 17.15
N GLY A 177 -17.72 2.56 15.86
CA GLY A 177 -18.01 3.86 15.27
C GLY A 177 -17.02 4.99 15.60
N TYR A 178 -15.88 4.72 16.22
CA TYR A 178 -14.86 5.72 16.53
C TYR A 178 -14.47 6.60 15.34
N LEU A 179 -14.41 6.03 14.12
CA LEU A 179 -14.07 6.74 12.88
C LEU A 179 -15.12 7.77 12.42
N TYR A 180 -16.36 7.65 12.90
CA TYR A 180 -17.41 8.63 12.63
C TYR A 180 -17.31 9.85 13.55
N LEU A 181 -16.66 9.71 14.70
CA LEU A 181 -16.46 10.83 15.63
C LEU A 181 -15.61 11.92 14.96
N PRO A 182 -15.97 13.21 15.12
CA PRO A 182 -15.33 14.32 14.44
C PRO A 182 -14.01 14.74 15.13
N THR A 183 -13.15 13.79 15.48
CA THR A 183 -11.84 14.03 16.10
C THR A 183 -10.86 14.66 15.11
N LYS A 184 -9.80 15.32 15.60
CA LYS A 184 -8.75 15.92 14.75
C LYS A 184 -8.12 14.87 13.82
N GLY A 185 -7.81 13.68 14.34
CA GLY A 185 -7.26 12.57 13.56
C GLY A 185 -8.20 12.08 12.46
N ASN A 186 -9.47 11.81 12.79
CA ASN A 186 -10.44 11.32 11.81
C ASN A 186 -10.74 12.37 10.72
N ARG A 187 -10.80 13.66 11.09
CA ARG A 187 -10.93 14.75 10.11
C ARG A 187 -9.73 14.81 9.17
N ARG A 188 -8.50 14.62 9.69
CA ARG A 188 -7.28 14.61 8.88
C ARG A 188 -7.23 13.40 7.94
N ILE A 189 -7.59 12.20 8.42
CA ILE A 189 -7.71 10.99 7.58
C ILE A 189 -8.67 11.25 6.42
N LYS A 190 -9.88 11.76 6.70
CA LYS A 190 -10.88 12.08 5.67
C LYS A 190 -10.38 13.16 4.70
N ALA A 191 -9.67 14.17 5.17
CA ALA A 191 -9.11 15.22 4.32
C ALA A 191 -8.00 14.69 3.40
N ALA A 192 -7.07 13.91 3.92
CA ALA A 192 -5.99 13.31 3.14
C ALA A 192 -6.53 12.30 2.10
N ALA A 193 -7.54 11.49 2.46
CA ALA A 193 -8.21 10.59 1.51
C ALA A 193 -8.88 11.36 0.35
N ARG A 194 -9.54 12.49 0.63
CA ARG A 194 -10.09 13.37 -0.42
C ARG A 194 -9.02 13.98 -1.30
N GLU A 195 -7.92 14.44 -0.71
CA GLU A 195 -6.80 15.03 -1.44
C GLU A 195 -6.17 14.02 -2.41
N ILE A 196 -5.91 12.79 -1.95
CA ILE A 196 -5.44 11.68 -2.80
C ILE A 196 -6.44 11.40 -3.93
N GLN A 197 -7.74 11.39 -3.64
CA GLN A 197 -8.77 11.18 -4.66
C GLN A 197 -8.76 12.27 -5.74
N VAL A 198 -8.57 13.53 -5.37
CA VAL A 198 -8.51 14.65 -6.33
C VAL A 198 -7.28 14.50 -7.23
N ILE A 199 -6.10 14.20 -6.65
CA ILE A 199 -4.87 14.10 -7.43
C ILE A 199 -4.93 12.89 -8.38
N LEU A 200 -5.35 11.72 -7.90
CA LEU A 200 -5.48 10.52 -8.75
C LEU A 200 -6.51 10.73 -9.86
N ARG A 201 -7.64 11.39 -9.58
CA ARG A 201 -8.62 11.75 -10.61
C ARG A 201 -7.98 12.64 -11.69
N GLY A 202 -7.12 13.58 -11.30
CA GLY A 202 -6.34 14.40 -12.22
C GLY A 202 -5.43 13.57 -13.14
N ILE A 203 -4.70 12.61 -12.57
CA ILE A 203 -3.79 11.71 -13.32
C ILE A 203 -4.58 10.84 -14.30
N VAL A 204 -5.65 10.19 -13.83
CA VAL A 204 -6.49 9.32 -14.67
C VAL A 204 -7.15 10.11 -15.79
N ASN A 205 -7.73 11.28 -15.49
CA ASN A 205 -8.37 12.12 -16.50
C ASN A 205 -7.38 12.66 -17.54
N LYS A 206 -6.16 13.06 -17.11
CA LYS A 206 -5.10 13.48 -18.04
C LYS A 206 -4.76 12.33 -19.00
N ARG A 207 -4.66 11.11 -18.49
CA ARG A 207 -4.37 9.92 -19.30
C ARG A 207 -5.49 9.57 -20.28
N LEU A 208 -6.74 9.67 -19.85
CA LEU A 208 -7.90 9.45 -20.71
C LEU A 208 -7.92 10.45 -21.87
N ARG A 209 -7.69 11.74 -21.60
CA ARG A 209 -7.63 12.79 -22.64
C ARG A 209 -6.47 12.63 -23.61
N ALA A 210 -5.28 12.31 -23.12
CA ALA A 210 -4.12 12.02 -23.96
C ALA A 210 -4.43 10.89 -24.96
N ARG A 211 -5.13 9.86 -24.49
CA ARG A 211 -5.57 8.74 -25.33
C ARG A 211 -6.64 9.14 -26.35
N GLU A 212 -7.63 9.94 -25.96
CA GLU A 212 -8.63 10.49 -26.88
C GLU A 212 -8.00 11.35 -27.98
N ALA A 213 -6.88 12.02 -27.67
CA ALA A 213 -6.07 12.77 -28.62
C ALA A 213 -5.17 11.89 -29.52
N GLY A 214 -5.20 10.56 -29.35
CA GLY A 214 -4.42 9.61 -30.16
C GLY A 214 -2.97 9.44 -29.72
N GLU A 215 -2.60 9.86 -28.50
CA GLU A 215 -1.27 9.60 -27.95
C GLU A 215 -1.04 8.09 -27.74
N ALA A 216 0.22 7.67 -27.86
CA ALA A 216 0.60 6.27 -27.71
C ALA A 216 0.23 5.73 -26.31
N PRO A 217 -0.23 4.47 -26.21
CA PRO A 217 -0.46 3.82 -24.92
C PRO A 217 0.80 3.83 -24.07
N SER A 218 0.62 4.00 -22.77
CA SER A 218 1.71 3.94 -21.80
C SER A 218 1.90 2.53 -21.29
N ASP A 219 3.15 2.12 -21.12
CA ASP A 219 3.51 0.82 -20.55
C ASP A 219 3.53 0.81 -19.01
N ASP A 220 3.04 1.86 -18.35
CA ASP A 220 2.82 1.87 -16.90
C ASP A 220 1.53 1.14 -16.49
N LEU A 221 1.43 0.84 -15.19
CA LEU A 221 0.32 0.08 -14.61
C LEU A 221 -1.05 0.67 -14.95
N LEU A 222 -1.20 2.00 -14.88
CA LEU A 222 -2.45 2.69 -15.22
C LEU A 222 -2.77 2.54 -16.72
N GLY A 223 -1.77 2.70 -17.59
CA GLY A 223 -1.92 2.49 -19.03
C GLY A 223 -2.42 1.08 -19.36
N ILE A 224 -1.75 0.06 -18.81
CA ILE A 224 -2.11 -1.35 -19.04
C ILE A 224 -3.49 -1.68 -18.45
N LEU A 225 -3.84 -1.11 -17.29
CA LEU A 225 -5.15 -1.28 -16.66
C LEU A 225 -6.26 -0.70 -17.54
N LEU A 226 -6.07 0.50 -18.07
CA LEU A 226 -7.02 1.15 -18.97
C LEU A 226 -7.16 0.41 -20.31
N GLU A 227 -6.08 -0.19 -20.82
CA GLU A 227 -6.12 -1.04 -22.01
C GLU A 227 -6.88 -2.34 -21.76
N SER A 228 -6.55 -3.03 -20.66
CA SER A 228 -7.19 -4.29 -20.26
C SER A 228 -8.68 -4.12 -19.96
N ASN A 229 -9.06 -2.94 -19.45
CA ASN A 229 -10.45 -2.61 -19.16
C ASN A 229 -11.29 -2.44 -20.44
N LEU A 230 -10.76 -1.77 -21.47
CA LEU A 230 -11.48 -1.59 -22.74
C LEU A 230 -11.63 -2.89 -23.55
N GLY A 231 -10.73 -3.85 -23.34
CA GLY A 231 -10.83 -5.17 -23.97
C GLY A 231 -11.95 -6.05 -23.39
N GLN A 232 -12.67 -5.60 -22.35
CA GLN A 232 -13.77 -6.36 -21.76
C GLN A 232 -15.05 -6.24 -22.60
N ALA A 233 -15.88 -7.28 -22.53
CA ALA A 233 -17.23 -7.21 -23.11
C ALA A 233 -18.06 -6.11 -22.42
N LYS A 234 -18.96 -5.46 -23.17
CA LYS A 234 -19.89 -4.45 -22.61
C LYS A 234 -20.59 -5.00 -21.36
N GLY A 235 -20.51 -4.26 -20.25
CA GLY A 235 -21.02 -4.65 -18.92
C GLY A 235 -19.99 -5.30 -17.99
N ASN A 236 -18.88 -5.81 -18.54
CA ASN A 236 -17.75 -6.37 -17.78
C ASN A 236 -16.58 -5.39 -17.61
N GLU A 237 -16.76 -4.13 -17.96
CA GLU A 237 -15.79 -3.06 -17.72
C GLU A 237 -15.86 -2.56 -16.27
N MET A 238 -14.74 -2.08 -15.75
CA MET A 238 -14.65 -1.28 -14.53
C MET A 238 -15.06 0.17 -14.82
N SER A 239 -15.78 0.77 -13.88
CA SER A 239 -16.05 2.20 -13.91
C SER A 239 -14.77 3.02 -13.70
N THR A 240 -14.78 4.31 -14.05
CA THR A 240 -13.67 5.21 -13.73
C THR A 240 -13.41 5.27 -12.22
N GLU A 241 -14.47 5.24 -11.41
CA GLU A 241 -14.39 5.13 -9.96
C GLU A 241 -13.70 3.86 -9.50
N ASP A 242 -14.02 2.70 -10.09
CA ASP A 242 -13.34 1.44 -9.77
C ASP A 242 -11.85 1.51 -10.13
N VAL A 243 -11.50 2.03 -11.31
CA VAL A 243 -10.09 2.23 -11.72
C VAL A 243 -9.35 3.13 -10.73
N MET A 244 -9.97 4.22 -10.27
CA MET A 244 -9.36 5.09 -9.26
C MET A 244 -9.13 4.38 -7.93
N GLU A 245 -10.08 3.54 -7.48
CA GLU A 245 -9.93 2.77 -6.24
C GLU A 245 -8.83 1.70 -6.35
N GLU A 246 -8.64 1.08 -7.52
CA GLU A 246 -7.51 0.18 -7.76
C GLU A 246 -6.17 0.92 -7.75
N CYS A 247 -6.10 2.09 -8.39
CA CYS A 247 -4.90 2.93 -8.36
C CYS A 247 -4.53 3.37 -6.94
N LYS A 248 -5.52 3.75 -6.12
CA LYS A 248 -5.31 4.02 -4.68
C LYS A 248 -4.74 2.79 -4.00
N LEU A 249 -5.31 1.61 -4.24
CA LEU A 249 -4.88 0.38 -3.61
C LEU A 249 -3.42 0.03 -3.95
N PHE A 250 -3.04 0.02 -5.23
CA PHE A 250 -1.66 -0.27 -5.63
C PHE A 250 -0.67 0.69 -4.99
N TYR A 251 -1.04 1.96 -4.96
CA TYR A 251 -0.27 3.00 -4.33
C TYR A 251 -0.08 2.73 -2.82
N PHE A 252 -1.18 2.53 -2.09
CA PHE A 252 -1.15 2.31 -0.65
C PHE A 252 -0.43 1.02 -0.27
N ALA A 253 -0.66 -0.07 -1.01
CA ALA A 253 -0.01 -1.34 -0.79
C ALA A 253 1.52 -1.22 -0.98
N GLY A 254 1.97 -0.57 -2.06
CA GLY A 254 3.40 -0.34 -2.28
C GLY A 254 4.07 0.47 -1.17
N GLN A 255 3.40 1.51 -0.67
CA GLN A 255 3.92 2.32 0.43
C GLN A 255 3.91 1.55 1.77
N LEU A 256 2.90 0.73 2.06
CA LEU A 256 2.84 -0.06 3.29
C LEU A 256 3.94 -1.12 3.34
N VAL A 257 4.15 -1.86 2.25
CA VAL A 257 5.23 -2.85 2.16
C VAL A 257 6.58 -2.21 2.47
N LYS A 258 6.84 -1.00 1.95
CA LYS A 258 8.02 -0.20 2.29
C LYS A 258 8.14 0.11 3.79
N TYR A 259 7.05 0.55 4.44
CA TYR A 259 7.08 0.84 5.87
C TYR A 259 7.43 -0.39 6.71
N PHE A 260 6.78 -1.53 6.45
CA PHE A 260 7.01 -2.76 7.20
C PHE A 260 8.38 -3.38 6.89
N ALA A 261 8.75 -3.50 5.61
CA ALA A 261 10.04 -4.07 5.22
C ALA A 261 11.21 -3.25 5.73
N GLY A 262 11.07 -1.92 5.70
CA GLY A 262 12.11 -1.05 6.18
C GLY A 262 12.19 -0.94 7.71
N GLN A 263 11.08 -1.08 8.45
CA GLN A 263 11.12 -1.30 9.90
C GLN A 263 11.85 -2.61 10.25
N HIS A 264 11.58 -3.68 9.52
CA HIS A 264 12.31 -4.94 9.68
C HIS A 264 13.81 -4.80 9.38
N LEU A 265 14.18 -4.10 8.30
CA LEU A 265 15.59 -3.89 7.94
C LEU A 265 16.31 -3.01 8.99
N SER A 266 15.65 -1.95 9.46
CA SER A 266 16.18 -1.10 10.54
C SER A 266 16.35 -1.87 11.85
N PHE A 267 15.41 -2.76 12.18
CA PHE A 267 15.54 -3.69 13.30
C PHE A 267 16.77 -4.59 13.11
N TYR A 268 16.90 -5.29 11.97
CA TYR A 268 18.04 -6.16 11.73
C TYR A 268 19.39 -5.43 11.80
N ILE A 269 19.51 -4.23 11.23
CA ILE A 269 20.77 -3.46 11.26
C ILE A 269 21.10 -3.00 12.69
N LYS A 270 20.09 -2.63 13.49
CA LYS A 270 20.26 -2.18 14.88
C LYS A 270 20.61 -3.30 15.86
N TYR A 271 20.38 -4.56 15.49
CA TYR A 271 20.72 -5.74 16.29
C TYR A 271 21.92 -6.53 15.74
N LEU A 272 22.46 -6.14 14.58
CA LEU A 272 23.68 -6.70 14.00
C LEU A 272 24.94 -5.85 14.28
N TYR A 273 24.78 -4.71 14.97
CA TYR A 273 25.85 -3.86 15.51
C TYR A 273 25.47 -3.39 16.91
#